data_AF-A0A961AZ74-F1
#
_entry.id   AF-A0A961AZ74-F1
#
_cell.length_a   1.000
_cell.length_b   1.000
_cell.length_c   1.000
_cell.angle_alpha   90.00
_cell.angle_beta   90.00
_cell.angle_gamma   90.00
#
_symmetry.space_group_name_H-M   'P 1'
#
loop_
_entity.id
_entity.type
_entity.pdbx_description
1 polymer ?
#
loop_
_entity_poly.entity_id
_entity_poly.type
_entity_poly.pdbx_seq_one_letter_code
_entity_poly.pdbx_strand_id
1 'polypeptide(L)'
;MIEVPEFIVCVDCGQKAGRLTPPPEDGWEPGDLVAYRCSGCLDRWDLVVDGPAESGTPDTEVAFDLRAFLEERRSRNREDAG
;
A
#
# COMPACT_ATOMS: atom_id res chain seq x y z
N MET A 1 7.52 -15.24 -11.97
CA MET A 1 7.18 -15.73 -10.63
C MET A 1 7.35 -14.58 -9.67
N ILE A 2 6.30 -14.24 -8.91
CA ILE A 2 6.34 -13.12 -7.99
C ILE A 2 6.87 -13.61 -6.65
N GLU A 3 7.84 -12.89 -6.09
CA GLU A 3 8.34 -13.16 -4.75
C GLU A 3 7.48 -12.44 -3.73
N VAL A 4 6.72 -13.21 -2.95
CA VAL A 4 5.96 -12.69 -1.82
C VAL A 4 6.76 -12.92 -0.54
N PRO A 5 7.07 -11.86 0.23
CA PRO A 5 7.95 -11.96 1.40
C PRO A 5 7.29 -12.77 2.53
N GLU A 6 8.09 -13.51 3.28
CA GLU A 6 7.61 -14.20 4.48
C GLU A 6 7.22 -13.21 5.60
N PHE A 7 7.79 -12.00 5.57
CA PHE A 7 7.55 -10.98 6.57
C PHE A 7 7.36 -9.59 5.97
N ILE A 8 6.43 -8.83 6.55
CA ILE A 8 6.21 -7.42 6.27
C ILE A 8 6.30 -6.60 7.56
N VAL A 9 6.34 -5.28 7.42
CA VAL A 9 6.19 -4.34 8.53
C VAL A 9 4.70 -4.04 8.70
N CYS A 10 4.19 -4.18 9.93
CA CYS A 10 2.81 -3.82 10.25
C CYS A 10 2.60 -2.32 10.12
N VAL A 11 1.59 -1.90 9.34
CA VAL A 11 1.29 -0.47 9.14
C VAL A 11 0.81 0.22 10.42
N ASP A 12 0.13 -0.50 11.31
CA ASP A 12 -0.43 0.10 12.52
C ASP A 12 0.57 0.26 13.67
N CYS A 13 1.49 -0.70 13.85
CA CYS A 13 2.40 -0.69 15.01
C CYS A 13 3.89 -0.81 14.67
N GLY A 14 4.25 -0.91 13.39
CA GLY A 14 5.64 -1.00 12.92
C GLY A 14 6.36 -2.30 13.28
N GLN A 15 5.74 -3.22 14.02
CA GLN A 15 6.31 -4.52 14.35
C GLN A 15 6.21 -5.49 13.17
N LYS A 16 6.94 -6.61 13.25
CA LYS A 16 6.97 -7.64 12.21
C LYS A 16 5.61 -8.34 12.10
N ALA A 17 5.15 -8.57 10.87
CA ALA A 17 4.02 -9.43 10.58
C ALA A 17 4.47 -10.60 9.72
N GLY A 18 4.16 -11.83 10.15
CA GLY A 18 4.54 -13.06 9.46
C GLY A 18 3.43 -13.56 8.55
N ARG A 19 3.80 -14.09 7.38
CA ARG A 19 2.87 -14.68 6.41
C ARG A 19 2.22 -15.94 6.99
N LEU A 20 0.91 -16.03 6.86
CA LEU A 20 0.11 -17.21 7.23
C LEU A 20 -0.22 -18.09 6.02
N THR A 21 -0.41 -17.49 4.83
CA THR A 21 -0.68 -18.25 3.61
C THR A 21 0.59 -18.94 3.11
N PRO A 22 0.60 -20.27 2.92
CA PRO A 22 1.74 -20.95 2.31
C PRO A 22 1.87 -20.57 0.83
N PRO A 23 3.10 -20.61 0.26
CA PRO A 23 3.29 -20.47 -1.19
C PRO A 23 2.48 -21.52 -1.98
N PRO A 24 1.82 -21.13 -3.09
CA PRO A 24 1.25 -22.09 -4.04
C PRO A 24 2.35 -22.95 -4.67
N GLU A 25 1.99 -24.14 -5.12
CA GLU A 25 2.94 -25.08 -5.75
C GLU A 25 3.61 -24.50 -7.01
N ASP A 26 2.83 -23.76 -7.81
CA ASP A 26 3.30 -23.11 -9.04
C ASP A 26 3.87 -21.70 -8.80
N GLY A 27 3.94 -21.25 -7.55
CA GLY A 27 4.36 -19.91 -7.15
C GLY A 27 3.22 -18.89 -7.16
N TRP A 28 3.55 -17.64 -6.81
CA TRP A 28 2.57 -16.55 -6.69
C TRP A 28 2.28 -15.88 -8.03
N GLU A 29 1.00 -15.54 -8.24
CA GLU A 29 0.47 -14.84 -9.39
C GLU A 29 -0.20 -13.51 -8.98
N PRO A 30 -0.27 -12.51 -9.89
CA PRO A 30 -1.02 -11.29 -9.64
C PRO A 30 -2.49 -11.58 -9.30
N GLY A 31 -3.01 -10.94 -8.27
CA GLY A 31 -4.38 -11.15 -7.78
C GLY A 31 -4.51 -12.17 -6.65
N ASP A 32 -3.47 -12.97 -6.37
CA ASP A 32 -3.47 -13.89 -5.23
C ASP A 32 -3.62 -13.13 -3.91
N LEU A 33 -4.31 -13.75 -2.93
CA LEU A 33 -4.50 -13.16 -1.61
C LEU A 33 -3.55 -13.79 -0.58
N VAL A 34 -2.80 -12.93 0.11
CA VAL A 34 -1.80 -13.34 1.09
C VAL A 34 -2.16 -12.76 2.47
N ALA A 35 -2.37 -13.66 3.44
CA ALA A 35 -2.66 -13.28 4.81
C ALA A 35 -1.37 -13.16 5.62
N TYR A 36 -1.27 -12.12 6.45
CA TYR A 36 -0.21 -11.88 7.42
C TYR A 36 -0.80 -11.63 8.80
N ARG A 37 -0.03 -11.95 9.85
CA ARG A 37 -0.37 -11.61 11.24
C ARG A 37 0.77 -10.91 11.95
N CYS A 38 0.46 -9.77 12.57
CA CYS A 38 1.42 -9.01 13.34
C CYS A 38 1.76 -9.70 14.67
N SER A 39 3.04 -9.69 15.06
CA SER A 39 3.48 -10.17 16.37
C SER A 39 3.25 -9.17 17.50
N GLY A 40 3.02 -7.89 17.17
CA GLY A 40 2.79 -6.80 18.12
C GLY A 40 1.32 -6.60 18.45
N CYS A 41 0.54 -6.08 17.49
CA CYS A 41 -0.88 -5.77 17.69
C CYS A 41 -1.82 -6.98 17.50
N LEU A 42 -1.31 -8.11 16.99
CA LEU A 42 -2.09 -9.33 16.67
C LEU A 42 -3.15 -9.19 15.57
N ASP A 43 -3.24 -8.01 14.95
CA ASP A 43 -4.08 -7.76 13.78
C ASP A 43 -3.62 -8.56 12.57
N ARG A 44 -4.58 -8.76 11.67
CA ARG A 44 -4.44 -9.52 10.43
C ARG A 44 -4.51 -8.57 9.23
N TRP A 45 -3.65 -8.84 8.25
CA TRP A 45 -3.61 -8.12 6.99
C TRP A 45 -3.79 -9.11 5.85
N ASP A 46 -4.73 -8.82 4.95
CA ASP A 46 -4.94 -9.58 3.72
C ASP A 46 -4.54 -8.69 2.54
N LEU A 47 -3.44 -9.03 1.88
CA LEU A 47 -2.85 -8.24 0.80
C LEU A 47 -2.99 -8.98 -0.53
N VAL A 48 -3.29 -8.24 -1.59
CA VAL A 48 -3.33 -8.77 -2.95
C VAL A 48 -1.92 -8.72 -3.52
N VAL A 49 -1.49 -9.78 -4.19
CA VAL A 49 -0.22 -9.82 -4.92
C VAL A 49 -0.36 -8.93 -6.15
N ASP A 50 0.43 -7.86 -6.20
CA ASP A 50 0.48 -7.00 -7.38
C ASP A 50 1.31 -7.62 -8.50
N GLY A 51 0.93 -7.33 -9.74
CA GLY A 51 1.69 -7.72 -10.91
C GLY A 51 2.98 -6.91 -11.10
N PRO A 52 3.81 -7.28 -12.09
CA PRO A 52 4.90 -6.41 -12.50
C PRO A 52 4.32 -5.03 -12.82
N ALA A 53 5.00 -3.97 -12.39
CA ALA A 53 4.62 -2.62 -12.72
C ALA A 53 4.74 -2.42 -14.24
N GLU A 54 3.67 -2.71 -14.97
CA GLU A 54 3.42 -2.03 -16.23
C GLU A 54 3.43 -0.54 -15.88
N SER A 55 4.12 0.29 -16.65
CA SER A 55 4.25 1.73 -16.41
C SER A 55 2.94 2.51 -16.61
N GLY A 56 1.81 1.92 -16.22
CA GLY A 56 0.53 2.58 -16.06
C GLY A 56 0.55 3.40 -14.79
N THR A 57 0.32 4.69 -14.93
CA THR A 57 -0.14 5.55 -13.84
C THR A 57 -1.26 4.84 -13.08
N PRO A 58 -1.27 4.84 -11.74
CA PRO A 58 -2.36 4.23 -10.99
C PRO A 58 -3.70 4.72 -11.54
N ASP A 59 -4.65 3.80 -11.75
CA ASP A 59 -6.06 4.07 -12.09
C ASP A 59 -6.81 4.74 -10.92
N THR A 60 -6.11 5.55 -10.14
CA THR A 60 -6.72 6.59 -9.33
C THR A 60 -7.22 7.62 -10.35
N GLU A 61 -8.43 7.43 -10.87
CA GLU A 61 -9.14 8.42 -11.71
C GLU A 61 -9.37 9.78 -11.02
N VAL A 62 -8.71 10.02 -9.89
CA VAL A 62 -8.40 11.34 -9.35
C VAL A 62 -6.96 11.33 -8.85
N ALA A 63 -6.00 11.40 -9.79
CA ALA A 63 -4.78 12.13 -9.53
C ALA A 63 -5.18 13.58 -9.22
N PHE A 64 -5.64 13.82 -8.00
CA PHE A 64 -5.76 15.15 -7.46
C PHE A 64 -4.35 15.73 -7.57
N ASP A 65 -4.17 16.74 -8.41
CA ASP A 65 -2.90 17.43 -8.54
C ASP A 65 -2.61 18.07 -7.17
N LEU A 66 -1.94 17.30 -6.32
CA LEU A 66 -1.67 17.66 -4.93
C LEU A 66 -0.85 18.95 -4.88
N ARG A 67 -0.03 19.20 -5.91
CA ARG A 67 0.72 20.44 -6.03
C ARG A 67 -0.23 21.61 -6.25
N ALA A 68 -1.12 21.52 -7.24
CA ALA A 68 -2.12 22.55 -7.51
C ALA A 68 -3.02 22.83 -6.29
N PHE A 69 -3.47 21.78 -5.60
CA PHE A 69 -4.31 21.93 -4.40
C PHE A 69 -3.59 22.65 -3.24
N LEU A 70 -2.33 22.31 -2.99
CA LEU A 70 -1.53 22.94 -1.93
C LEU A 70 -1.23 24.41 -2.27
N GLU A 71 -1.01 24.72 -3.54
CA GLU A 71 -0.77 26.09 -4.02
C GLU A 71 -1.99 27.00 -3.80
N GLU A 72 -3.19 26.52 -4.14
CA GLU A 72 -4.43 27.28 -3.97
C GLU A 72 -4.82 27.49 -2.50
N ARG A 73 -4.47 26.56 -1.60
CA ARG A 73 -4.64 26.79 -0.16
C ARG A 73 -3.65 27.82 0.38
N ARG A 74 -2.43 27.85 -0.15
CA ARG A 74 -1.41 28.81 0.24
C ARG A 74 -1.75 30.24 -0.19
N SER A 75 -2.42 30.43 -1.33
CA SER A 75 -2.89 31.75 -1.77
C SER A 75 -3.99 32.29 -0.85
N ARG A 76 -5.03 31.49 -0.58
CA ARG A 76 -6.14 31.89 0.29
C ARG A 76 -5.70 32.29 1.70
N ASN A 77 -4.85 31.48 2.34
CA ASN A 77 -4.31 31.82 3.66
C ASN A 77 -3.49 33.11 3.69
N ARG A 78 -2.92 33.53 2.55
CA ARG A 78 -2.16 34.79 2.44
C ARG A 78 -3.10 35.98 2.27
N GLU A 79 -4.23 35.79 1.58
CA GLU A 79 -5.25 36.82 1.36
C GLU A 79 -6.01 37.13 2.65
N ASP A 80 -6.31 36.13 3.48
CA ASP A 80 -7.00 36.30 4.77
C ASP A 80 -6.09 36.87 5.88
N ALA A 81 -4.77 36.94 5.66
CA ALA A 81 -3.78 37.42 6.61
C ALA A 81 -3.40 38.91 6.43
N GLY A 82 -4.03 39.61 5.49
CA GLY A 82 -3.85 41.05 5.22
C GLY A 82 -5.08 41.85 5.62
#